data_AF-A0A2S5L8P8-F1
#
_entry.id   AF-A0A2S5L8P8-F1
#
_cell.length_a   1.000
_cell.length_b   1.000
_cell.length_c   1.000
_cell.angle_alpha   90.00
_cell.angle_beta   90.00
_cell.angle_gamma   90.00
#
_symmetry.space_group_name_H-M   'P 1'
#
loop_
_entity.id
_entity.type
_entity.pdbx_description
1 polymer ?
#
loop_
_entity_poly.entity_id
_entity_poly.type
_entity_poly.pdbx_seq_one_letter_code
_entity_poly.pdbx_strand_id
1 'polypeptide(L)'
;MEKTLAQKNSQRGKTLKLLRKIHGWLGLWGALLGLLFGVSGFLLNHRVVMKIPAAKMEATEIQLPMSLPLPDNQKAFVKAIQVALDIKQDPVKPRPNRGGHAEGGGKPERAGMQAREGNQAPQSARRSGRPEGEPNAEREARFMDKSVKQPETFKANFQLPNASIQAEYVAGNRFATVKREDANIWAFISRMHKGVGANMAWVLLADSIAGAMLILSITGVLLWTKMRGSRLAMLGLVGGSTLLTVWITMSMM
;
A
#
# COMPACT_ATOMS: atom_id res chain seq x y z
N MET A 1 8.00 51.40 -29.56
CA MET A 1 9.46 51.63 -29.40
C MET A 1 10.18 50.29 -29.35
N GLU A 2 10.98 49.97 -30.36
CA GLU A 2 11.84 48.78 -30.41
C GLU A 2 12.93 48.88 -29.33
N LYS A 3 13.12 47.84 -28.52
CA LYS A 3 14.16 47.84 -27.47
C LYS A 3 15.55 47.74 -28.10
N THR A 4 16.49 48.56 -27.64
CA THR A 4 17.88 48.56 -28.12
C THR A 4 18.59 47.24 -27.81
N LEU A 5 19.63 46.88 -28.57
CA LEU A 5 20.40 45.64 -28.35
C LEU A 5 20.98 45.55 -26.92
N ALA A 6 21.42 46.68 -26.35
CA ALA A 6 21.90 46.77 -24.97
C ALA A 6 20.78 46.49 -23.94
N GLN A 7 19.57 46.99 -24.19
CA GLN A 7 18.39 46.68 -23.37
C GLN A 7 18.02 45.19 -23.49
N LYS A 8 18.06 44.60 -24.69
CA LYS A 8 17.81 43.15 -24.89
C LYS A 8 18.86 42.30 -24.15
N ASN A 9 20.15 42.66 -24.18
CA ASN A 9 21.22 41.92 -23.52
C ASN A 9 21.20 42.04 -21.98
N SER A 10 20.91 43.22 -21.43
CA SER A 10 20.78 43.41 -19.98
C SER A 10 19.57 42.64 -19.40
N GLN A 11 18.44 42.64 -20.10
CA GLN A 11 17.26 41.85 -19.72
C GLN A 11 17.56 40.34 -19.76
N ARG A 12 18.27 39.87 -20.81
CA ARG A 12 18.74 38.48 -20.91
C ARG A 12 19.67 38.08 -19.77
N GLY A 13 20.51 38.99 -19.27
CA GLY A 13 21.37 38.76 -18.11
C GLY A 13 20.56 38.62 -16.82
N LYS A 14 19.56 39.49 -16.61
CA LYS A 14 18.65 39.45 -15.45
C LYS A 14 17.81 38.18 -15.44
N THR A 15 17.25 37.77 -16.58
CA THR A 15 16.43 36.56 -16.67
C THR A 15 17.24 35.30 -16.36
N LEU A 16 18.50 35.22 -16.81
CA LEU A 16 19.36 34.09 -16.47
C LEU A 16 19.71 33.99 -14.99
N LYS A 17 19.97 35.13 -14.34
CA LYS A 17 20.22 35.15 -12.89
C LYS A 17 18.99 34.66 -12.12
N LEU A 18 17.80 35.11 -12.52
CA LEU A 18 16.54 34.65 -11.94
C LEU A 18 16.33 33.14 -12.16
N LEU A 19 16.53 32.66 -13.40
CA LEU A 19 16.36 31.25 -13.76
C LEU A 19 17.27 30.34 -12.93
N ARG A 20 18.55 30.72 -12.75
CA ARG A 20 19.50 29.97 -11.91
C ARG A 20 19.10 29.98 -10.44
N LYS A 21 18.59 31.11 -9.94
CA LYS A 21 18.10 31.23 -8.55
C LYS A 21 16.89 30.33 -8.30
N ILE A 22 15.90 30.36 -9.21
CA ILE A 22 14.70 29.50 -9.12
C ILE A 22 15.08 28.03 -9.23
N HIS A 23 15.90 27.66 -10.22
CA HIS A 23 16.36 26.28 -10.41
C HIS A 23 17.12 25.76 -9.18
N GLY A 24 18.08 26.54 -8.66
CA GLY A 24 18.84 26.15 -7.48
C GLY A 24 17.96 26.00 -6.23
N TRP A 25 17.00 26.91 -6.02
CA TRP A 25 16.11 26.86 -4.86
C TRP A 25 15.11 25.69 -4.95
N LEU A 26 14.46 25.52 -6.10
CA LEU A 26 13.57 24.37 -6.35
C LEU A 26 14.32 23.05 -6.27
N GLY A 27 15.56 22.99 -6.78
CA GLY A 27 16.40 21.81 -6.70
C GLY A 27 16.78 21.45 -5.26
N LEU A 28 17.13 22.45 -4.44
CA LEU A 28 17.45 22.24 -3.02
C LEU A 28 16.24 21.69 -2.24
N TRP A 29 15.06 22.32 -2.39
CA TRP A 29 13.84 21.84 -1.74
C TRP A 29 13.41 20.47 -2.27
N GLY A 30 13.53 20.24 -3.59
CA GLY A 30 13.26 18.96 -4.21
C GLY A 30 14.18 17.85 -3.68
N ALA A 31 15.47 18.13 -3.49
CA ALA A 31 16.42 17.19 -2.90
C ALA A 31 16.09 16.87 -1.43
N LEU A 32 15.72 17.89 -0.64
CA LEU A 32 15.34 17.69 0.76
C LEU A 32 14.06 16.85 0.90
N LEU A 33 13.02 17.20 0.14
CA LEU A 33 11.76 16.44 0.12
C LEU A 33 11.96 15.04 -0.45
N GLY A 34 12.77 14.89 -1.49
CA GLY A 34 13.16 13.61 -2.06
C GLY A 34 13.92 12.73 -1.07
N LEU A 35 14.80 13.31 -0.25
CA LEU A 35 15.50 12.58 0.81
C LEU A 35 14.54 12.11 1.90
N LEU A 36 13.67 12.99 2.42
CA LEU A 36 12.64 12.63 3.39
C LEU A 36 11.73 11.51 2.85
N PHE A 37 11.28 11.66 1.60
CA PHE A 37 10.43 10.67 0.94
C PHE A 37 11.19 9.34 0.74
N GLY A 38 12.44 9.37 0.28
CA GLY A 38 13.28 8.19 0.07
C GLY A 38 13.58 7.44 1.37
N VAL A 39 13.94 8.15 2.45
CA VAL A 39 14.15 7.56 3.77
C VAL A 39 12.87 6.92 4.30
N SER A 40 11.73 7.60 4.16
CA SER A 40 10.43 7.01 4.56
C SER A 40 10.14 5.73 3.77
N GLY A 41 10.32 5.71 2.45
CA GLY A 41 10.13 4.52 1.61
C GLY A 41 11.07 3.38 1.96
N PHE A 42 12.35 3.68 2.19
CA PHE A 42 13.36 2.72 2.63
C PHE A 42 12.97 2.05 3.95
N LEU A 43 12.59 2.85 4.96
CA LEU A 43 12.13 2.37 6.26
C LEU A 43 10.87 1.50 6.13
N LEU A 44 9.91 1.94 5.32
CA LEU A 44 8.65 1.23 5.10
C LEU A 44 8.87 -0.12 4.41
N ASN A 45 9.81 -0.19 3.46
CA ASN A 45 10.10 -1.43 2.74
C ASN A 45 10.87 -2.42 3.61
N HIS A 46 11.86 -1.95 4.36
CA HIS A 46 12.71 -2.80 5.19
C HIS A 46 12.13 -3.11 6.58
N ARG A 47 10.93 -2.60 6.90
CA ARG A 47 10.30 -2.78 8.22
C ARG A 47 10.20 -4.24 8.68
N VAL A 48 10.01 -5.16 7.74
CA VAL A 48 9.88 -6.60 8.01
C VAL A 48 11.24 -7.23 8.31
N VAL A 49 12.28 -6.80 7.58
CA VAL A 49 13.65 -7.29 7.74
C VAL A 49 14.29 -6.73 9.01
N MET A 50 14.14 -5.43 9.26
CA MET A 50 14.77 -4.75 10.42
C MET A 50 13.94 -4.80 11.70
N LYS A 51 12.80 -5.52 11.71
CA LYS A 51 11.92 -5.73 12.88
C LYS A 51 11.68 -4.46 13.72
N ILE A 52 11.46 -3.31 13.05
CA ILE A 52 11.34 -2.01 13.73
C ILE A 52 10.08 -2.03 14.60
N PRO A 53 10.20 -2.01 15.95
CA PRO A 53 9.06 -2.24 16.86
C PRO A 53 7.94 -1.21 16.72
N ALA A 54 8.29 -0.01 16.26
CA ALA A 54 7.38 1.12 16.14
C ALA A 54 6.29 0.94 15.05
N ALA A 55 6.39 -0.09 14.19
CA ALA A 55 5.40 -0.39 13.17
C ALA A 55 4.22 -1.25 13.65
N LYS A 56 4.25 -1.78 14.87
CA LYS A 56 3.09 -2.48 15.45
C LYS A 56 2.04 -1.42 15.76
N MET A 57 0.85 -1.54 15.17
CA MET A 57 -0.30 -0.76 15.63
C MET A 57 -0.47 -1.10 17.11
N GLU A 58 -0.51 -0.08 17.97
CA GLU A 58 -0.58 -0.27 19.40
C GLU A 58 -1.92 -0.93 19.70
N ALA A 59 -1.90 -2.26 19.83
CA ALA A 59 -3.08 -3.06 20.04
C ALA A 59 -3.38 -3.04 21.53
N THR A 60 -4.32 -2.20 21.95
CA THR A 60 -4.84 -2.23 23.31
C THR A 60 -5.87 -3.35 23.38
N GLU A 61 -5.53 -4.42 24.11
CA GLU A 61 -6.43 -5.54 24.35
C GLU A 61 -7.17 -5.34 25.67
N ILE A 62 -8.49 -5.30 25.62
CA ILE A 62 -9.37 -5.12 26.78
C ILE A 62 -10.35 -6.30 26.81
N GLN A 63 -10.50 -6.92 27.97
CA GLN A 63 -11.56 -7.89 28.21
C GLN A 63 -12.83 -7.13 28.59
N LEU A 64 -13.78 -7.07 27.68
CA LEU A 64 -15.05 -6.39 27.88
C LEU A 64 -16.05 -7.37 28.52
N PRO A 65 -16.61 -7.08 29.70
CA PRO A 65 -17.65 -7.91 30.29
C PRO A 65 -18.91 -7.88 29.42
N MET A 66 -19.43 -9.05 29.10
CA MET A 66 -20.63 -9.15 28.26
C MET A 66 -21.89 -8.92 29.09
N SER A 67 -22.76 -8.03 28.62
CA SER A 67 -24.07 -7.78 29.22
C SER A 67 -24.96 -9.01 29.04
N LEU A 68 -25.63 -9.44 30.11
CA LEU A 68 -26.66 -10.47 30.05
C LEU A 68 -27.90 -9.91 29.32
N PRO A 69 -28.55 -10.66 28.40
CA PRO A 69 -28.28 -12.05 28.01
C PRO A 69 -27.05 -12.23 27.11
N LEU A 70 -26.29 -13.31 27.34
CA LEU A 70 -25.13 -13.66 26.50
C LEU A 70 -25.57 -13.81 25.04
N PRO A 71 -24.82 -13.25 24.07
CA PRO A 71 -25.18 -13.37 22.67
C PRO A 71 -25.08 -14.83 22.23
N ASP A 72 -26.19 -15.30 21.70
CA ASP A 72 -26.43 -16.62 21.12
C ASP A 72 -26.12 -16.65 19.62
N ASN A 73 -26.05 -15.48 18.98
CA ASN A 73 -25.80 -15.35 17.55
C ASN A 73 -24.88 -14.16 17.22
N GLN A 74 -24.23 -14.24 16.05
CA GLN A 74 -23.31 -13.22 15.53
C GLN A 74 -23.92 -11.81 15.49
N LYS A 75 -25.22 -11.67 15.19
CA LYS A 75 -25.89 -10.36 15.10
C LYS A 75 -26.10 -9.73 16.49
N ALA A 76 -26.52 -10.54 17.46
CA ALA A 76 -26.66 -10.13 18.85
C ALA A 76 -25.30 -9.72 19.44
N PHE A 77 -24.23 -10.45 19.09
CA PHE A 77 -22.87 -10.09 19.47
C PHE A 77 -22.44 -8.73 18.90
N VAL A 78 -22.60 -8.51 17.59
CA VAL A 78 -22.28 -7.22 16.95
C VAL A 78 -23.03 -6.08 17.61
N LYS A 79 -24.34 -6.25 17.84
CA LYS A 79 -25.18 -5.23 18.49
C LYS A 79 -24.75 -4.94 19.92
N ALA A 80 -24.39 -5.97 20.70
CA ALA A 80 -23.89 -5.81 22.05
C ALA A 80 -22.58 -5.00 22.08
N ILE A 81 -21.66 -5.27 21.15
CA ILE A 81 -20.40 -4.51 21.04
C ILE A 81 -20.64 -3.07 20.55
N GLN A 82 -21.55 -2.86 19.60
CA GLN A 82 -21.91 -1.51 19.13
C GLN A 82 -22.50 -0.66 20.25
N VAL A 83 -23.37 -1.22 21.08
CA VAL A 83 -23.97 -0.54 22.24
C VAL A 83 -22.92 -0.29 23.33
N ALA A 84 -22.11 -1.30 23.66
CA ALA A 84 -21.13 -1.19 24.74
C ALA A 84 -19.98 -0.22 24.43
N LEU A 85 -19.63 -0.04 23.15
CA LEU A 85 -18.55 0.85 22.70
C LEU A 85 -19.04 2.13 22.00
N ASP A 86 -20.35 2.38 21.97
CA ASP A 86 -21.00 3.49 21.24
C ASP A 86 -20.55 3.62 19.77
N ILE A 87 -20.38 2.49 19.09
CA ILE A 87 -19.92 2.45 17.69
C ILE A 87 -21.15 2.50 16.77
N LYS A 88 -21.30 3.62 16.05
CA LYS A 88 -22.39 3.84 15.07
C LYS A 88 -22.15 3.18 13.71
N GLN A 89 -20.97 2.63 13.48
CA GLN A 89 -20.52 2.13 12.19
C GLN A 89 -20.84 0.64 12.05
N ASP A 90 -21.24 0.23 10.85
CA ASP A 90 -21.50 -1.18 10.54
C ASP A 90 -20.19 -1.99 10.54
N PRO A 91 -20.22 -3.25 10.99
CA PRO A 91 -19.05 -4.10 10.96
C PRO A 91 -18.59 -4.35 9.52
N VAL A 92 -17.28 -4.27 9.30
CA VAL A 92 -16.67 -4.63 8.02
C VAL A 92 -16.78 -6.15 7.86
N LYS A 93 -17.28 -6.60 6.70
CA LYS A 93 -17.37 -8.02 6.38
C LYS A 93 -15.98 -8.66 6.53
N PRO A 94 -15.86 -9.81 7.22
CA PRO A 94 -14.58 -10.51 7.32
C PRO A 94 -14.00 -10.71 5.92
N ARG A 95 -12.78 -10.21 5.68
CA ARG A 95 -12.07 -10.56 4.45
C ARG A 95 -11.93 -12.08 4.44
N PRO A 96 -12.37 -12.79 3.40
CA PRO A 96 -12.13 -14.22 3.32
C PRO A 96 -10.62 -14.44 3.44
N ASN A 97 -10.24 -15.35 4.33
CA ASN A 97 -8.85 -15.68 4.63
C ASN A 97 -8.15 -16.18 3.35
N ARG A 98 -7.61 -15.27 2.53
CA ARG A 98 -6.71 -15.60 1.44
C ARG A 98 -5.40 -15.93 2.12
N GLY A 99 -5.13 -17.24 2.21
CA GLY A 99 -4.15 -17.87 3.08
C GLY A 99 -2.87 -17.07 3.24
N GLY A 100 -2.37 -17.06 4.48
CA GLY A 100 -1.02 -16.60 4.78
C GLY A 100 -0.05 -17.18 3.77
N HIS A 101 0.71 -16.29 3.12
CA HIS A 101 1.84 -16.71 2.33
C HIS A 101 2.75 -17.54 3.24
N ALA A 102 2.84 -18.83 2.91
CA ALA A 102 3.91 -19.70 3.38
C ALA A 102 5.22 -19.14 2.81
N GLU A 103 5.80 -18.19 3.54
CA GLU A 103 7.19 -17.82 3.43
C GLU A 103 7.98 -18.97 4.08
N GLY A 104 8.57 -19.83 3.26
CA GLY A 104 9.37 -20.96 3.73
C GLY A 104 9.26 -22.19 2.84
N GLY A 105 9.99 -22.18 1.74
CA GLY A 105 10.13 -23.35 0.88
C GLY A 105 11.39 -23.22 0.03
N GLY A 106 12.49 -23.79 0.52
CA GLY A 106 13.77 -23.84 -0.17
C GLY A 106 13.61 -24.38 -1.59
N LYS A 107 14.28 -23.71 -2.52
CA LYS A 107 14.45 -24.11 -3.92
C LYS A 107 15.06 -25.51 -3.99
N PRO A 108 14.38 -26.53 -4.54
CA PRO A 108 15.06 -27.77 -4.86
C PRO A 108 15.85 -27.58 -6.15
N GLU A 109 17.09 -28.04 -6.05
CA GLU A 109 18.13 -28.11 -7.06
C GLU A 109 17.65 -28.78 -8.34
N ARG A 110 18.07 -28.23 -9.48
CA ARG A 110 17.87 -28.85 -10.79
C ARG A 110 18.80 -30.06 -10.90
N ALA A 111 18.24 -31.26 -11.07
CA ALA A 111 18.99 -32.40 -11.56
C ALA A 111 18.12 -33.26 -12.50
N GLY A 112 18.61 -33.42 -13.74
CA GLY A 112 18.68 -34.71 -14.41
C GLY A 112 17.43 -35.28 -15.11
N MET A 113 17.55 -35.41 -16.42
CA MET A 113 16.71 -36.18 -17.36
C MET A 113 16.36 -37.62 -16.90
N GLN A 114 15.17 -38.11 -17.26
CA GLN A 114 14.96 -39.10 -18.35
C GLN A 114 13.51 -39.63 -18.38
N ALA A 115 13.02 -39.81 -19.61
CA ALA A 115 11.71 -40.33 -19.96
C ALA A 115 11.62 -41.86 -19.78
N ARG A 116 10.44 -42.37 -19.39
CA ARG A 116 9.92 -43.64 -19.96
C ARG A 116 8.41 -43.79 -19.78
N GLU A 117 7.82 -44.26 -20.86
CA GLU A 117 6.43 -44.50 -21.24
C GLU A 117 5.83 -45.76 -20.59
N GLY A 118 4.50 -45.79 -20.36
CA GLY A 118 3.78 -47.04 -20.07
C GLY A 118 2.43 -46.95 -19.33
N ASN A 119 1.35 -46.93 -20.11
CA ASN A 119 0.02 -47.57 -19.96
C ASN A 119 -0.90 -47.50 -18.70
N GLN A 120 -2.14 -47.06 -19.01
CA GLN A 120 -3.48 -47.54 -18.62
C GLN A 120 -4.08 -47.19 -17.23
N ALA A 121 -5.30 -46.62 -17.30
CA ALA A 121 -6.16 -46.14 -16.22
C ALA A 121 -6.90 -47.29 -15.48
N PRO A 122 -7.61 -47.01 -14.37
CA PRO A 122 -9.01 -46.62 -14.55
C PRO A 122 -9.50 -45.47 -13.65
N GLN A 123 -10.58 -44.86 -14.14
CA GLN A 123 -11.38 -43.81 -13.55
C GLN A 123 -11.83 -44.17 -12.13
N SER A 124 -11.56 -43.27 -11.17
CA SER A 124 -12.28 -43.20 -9.89
C SER A 124 -12.68 -41.75 -9.67
N ALA A 125 -13.97 -41.57 -9.44
CA ALA A 125 -14.68 -40.31 -9.37
C ALA A 125 -14.06 -39.34 -8.37
N ARG A 126 -13.41 -38.27 -8.85
CA ARG A 126 -13.22 -37.05 -8.05
C ARG A 126 -14.43 -36.15 -8.24
N ARG A 127 -15.45 -36.54 -7.48
CA ARG A 127 -16.65 -35.82 -7.10
C ARG A 127 -16.34 -34.32 -6.96
N SER A 128 -17.06 -33.55 -7.79
CA SER A 128 -17.87 -32.41 -7.38
C SER A 128 -17.20 -31.31 -6.57
N GLY A 129 -17.07 -30.16 -7.23
CA GLY A 129 -17.39 -28.83 -6.70
C GLY A 129 -17.16 -28.63 -5.21
N ARG A 130 -16.04 -27.98 -4.87
CA ARG A 130 -15.87 -27.31 -3.59
C ARG A 130 -16.76 -26.06 -3.60
N PRO A 131 -17.84 -25.96 -2.81
CA PRO A 131 -18.52 -24.69 -2.64
C PRO A 131 -17.58 -23.78 -1.87
N GLU A 132 -17.19 -22.70 -2.51
CA GLU A 132 -16.70 -21.51 -1.84
C GLU A 132 -17.83 -20.97 -0.96
N GLY A 133 -17.53 -20.76 0.33
CA GLY A 133 -18.37 -19.96 1.22
C GLY A 133 -19.21 -20.76 2.22
N GLU A 134 -18.60 -21.20 3.32
CA GLU A 134 -19.32 -21.31 4.58
C GLU A 134 -18.59 -20.55 5.69
N PRO A 135 -19.24 -19.59 6.36
CA PRO A 135 -18.71 -18.93 7.53
C PRO A 135 -18.80 -19.90 8.72
N ASN A 136 -17.64 -20.31 9.23
CA ASN A 136 -17.46 -20.91 10.55
C ASN A 136 -18.30 -22.18 10.86
N ALA A 137 -18.35 -23.14 9.94
CA ALA A 137 -18.85 -24.47 10.25
C ALA A 137 -17.90 -25.20 11.22
N GLU A 138 -18.48 -25.69 12.31
CA GLU A 138 -17.91 -26.47 13.41
C GLU A 138 -16.82 -27.46 12.95
N ARG A 139 -15.55 -27.14 13.22
CA ARG A 139 -14.45 -28.07 12.91
C ARG A 139 -14.21 -28.95 14.14
N GLU A 140 -14.52 -30.23 14.04
CA GLU A 140 -14.08 -31.22 15.03
C GLU A 140 -12.55 -31.24 15.08
N ALA A 141 -11.98 -30.69 16.15
CA ALA A 141 -10.56 -30.85 16.43
C ALA A 141 -10.38 -32.13 17.27
N ARG A 142 -9.61 -33.08 16.76
CA ARG A 142 -9.26 -34.28 17.51
C ARG A 142 -8.19 -33.93 18.54
N PHE A 143 -8.50 -34.08 19.82
CA PHE A 143 -7.54 -33.91 20.91
C PHE A 143 -7.43 -35.24 21.66
N MET A 144 -6.23 -35.83 21.71
CA MET A 144 -5.99 -37.13 22.38
C MET A 144 -7.00 -38.22 21.95
N ASP A 145 -7.24 -38.36 20.64
CA ASP A 145 -8.23 -39.27 20.02
C ASP A 145 -9.70 -39.09 20.47
N LYS A 146 -10.04 -37.99 21.15
CA LYS A 146 -11.42 -37.59 21.43
C LYS A 146 -11.82 -36.42 20.55
N SER A 147 -12.97 -36.55 19.88
CA SER A 147 -13.54 -35.44 19.11
C SER A 147 -14.06 -34.40 20.09
N VAL A 148 -13.45 -33.21 20.09
CA VAL A 148 -13.90 -32.08 20.90
C VAL A 148 -14.53 -31.05 19.96
N LYS A 149 -15.81 -30.77 20.17
CA LYS A 149 -16.55 -29.73 19.45
C LYS A 149 -15.93 -28.38 19.82
N GLN A 150 -15.32 -27.70 18.85
CA GLN A 150 -14.80 -26.35 19.07
C GLN A 150 -15.96 -25.41 19.41
N PRO A 151 -15.85 -24.61 20.47
CA PRO A 151 -16.89 -23.65 20.82
C PRO A 151 -17.03 -22.61 19.71
N GLU A 152 -18.28 -22.24 19.41
CA GLU A 152 -18.56 -21.23 18.38
C GLU A 152 -17.88 -19.91 18.75
N THR A 153 -17.14 -19.35 17.80
CA THR A 153 -16.42 -18.08 17.98
C THR A 153 -17.04 -17.02 17.08
N PHE A 154 -17.57 -15.96 17.68
CA PHE A 154 -18.08 -14.79 16.98
C PHE A 154 -16.99 -13.73 16.86
N LYS A 155 -16.77 -13.22 15.65
CA LYS A 155 -15.77 -12.18 15.35
C LYS A 155 -16.42 -10.98 14.70
N ALA A 156 -16.20 -9.79 15.24
CA ALA A 156 -16.67 -8.53 14.68
C ALA A 156 -15.49 -7.59 14.46
N ASN A 157 -15.41 -6.97 13.29
CA ASN A 157 -14.38 -5.97 12.98
C ASN A 157 -15.05 -4.65 12.61
N PHE A 158 -14.64 -3.57 13.26
CA PHE A 158 -15.11 -2.21 13.02
C PHE A 158 -13.93 -1.35 12.57
N GLN A 159 -14.15 -0.57 11.51
CA GLN A 159 -13.12 0.29 10.93
C GLN A 159 -13.47 1.76 11.14
N LEU A 160 -12.95 2.35 12.21
CA LEU A 160 -13.12 3.78 12.50
C LEU A 160 -12.09 4.61 11.69
N PRO A 161 -12.31 5.94 11.54
CA PRO A 161 -11.36 6.81 10.82
C PRO A 161 -9.93 6.82 11.38
N ASN A 162 -9.78 6.61 12.69
CA ASN A 162 -8.52 6.69 13.43
C ASN A 162 -8.15 5.39 14.17
N ALA A 163 -8.98 4.34 14.13
CA ALA A 163 -8.72 3.08 14.83
C ALA A 163 -9.42 1.90 14.14
N SER A 164 -8.89 0.69 14.29
CA SER A 164 -9.61 -0.55 13.99
C SER A 164 -9.94 -1.27 15.29
N ILE A 165 -11.16 -1.76 15.43
CA ILE A 165 -11.60 -2.50 16.62
C ILE A 165 -11.97 -3.91 16.18
N GLN A 166 -11.27 -4.91 16.71
CA GLN A 166 -11.54 -6.31 16.49
C GLN A 166 -12.05 -6.91 17.80
N ALA A 167 -13.31 -7.33 17.81
CA ALA A 167 -13.93 -8.00 18.94
C ALA A 167 -14.07 -9.50 18.63
N GLU A 168 -13.60 -10.34 19.54
CA GLU A 168 -13.71 -11.79 19.48
C GLU A 168 -14.39 -12.30 20.75
N TYR A 169 -15.40 -13.14 20.55
CA TYR A 169 -16.16 -13.72 21.65
C TYR A 169 -16.36 -15.21 21.40
N VAL A 170 -16.07 -16.00 22.43
CA VAL A 170 -16.30 -17.44 22.44
C VAL A 170 -17.64 -17.69 23.12
N ALA A 171 -18.55 -18.39 22.44
CA ALA A 171 -19.87 -18.68 22.96
C ALA A 171 -19.79 -19.38 24.32
N GLY A 172 -20.52 -18.83 25.30
CA GLY A 172 -20.51 -19.29 26.69
C GLY A 172 -19.50 -18.59 27.61
N ASN A 173 -18.63 -17.72 27.08
CA ASN A 173 -17.73 -16.92 27.92
C ASN A 173 -18.45 -15.70 28.51
N ARG A 174 -17.98 -15.18 29.66
CA ARG A 174 -18.53 -13.96 30.28
C ARG A 174 -17.85 -12.67 29.80
N PHE A 175 -16.76 -12.82 29.05
CA PHE A 175 -15.95 -11.72 28.55
C PHE A 175 -15.78 -11.88 27.04
N ALA A 176 -15.77 -10.76 26.33
CA ALA A 176 -15.29 -10.67 24.95
C ALA A 176 -13.91 -10.03 24.94
N THR A 177 -13.01 -10.57 24.12
CA THR A 177 -11.70 -9.98 23.87
C THR A 177 -11.87 -8.90 22.83
N VAL A 178 -11.60 -7.65 23.20
CA VAL A 178 -11.65 -6.51 22.28
C VAL A 178 -10.24 -5.98 22.08
N LYS A 179 -9.76 -6.02 20.84
CA LYS A 179 -8.48 -5.45 20.43
C LYS A 179 -8.74 -4.16 19.68
N ARG A 180 -8.22 -3.06 20.19
CA ARG A 180 -8.22 -1.77 19.50
C ARG A 180 -6.83 -1.50 18.96
N GLU A 181 -6.72 -1.36 17.65
CA GLU A 181 -5.50 -0.96 16.95
C GLU A 181 -5.61 0.51 16.55
N ASP A 182 -4.83 1.37 17.21
CA ASP A 182 -4.82 2.80 16.89
C ASP A 182 -3.93 3.11 15.68
N ALA A 183 -4.35 4.13 14.91
CA ALA A 183 -3.56 4.70 13.84
C ALA A 183 -2.32 5.42 14.40
N ASN A 184 -1.21 4.71 14.51
CA ASN A 184 0.07 5.29 14.92
C ASN A 184 0.70 6.17 13.81
N ILE A 185 1.72 6.96 14.19
CA ILE A 185 2.48 7.83 13.27
C ILE A 185 3.04 7.03 12.07
N TRP A 186 3.41 5.76 12.30
CA TRP A 186 3.85 4.86 11.26
C TRP A 186 2.77 4.51 10.23
N ALA A 187 1.54 4.25 10.69
CA ALA A 187 0.40 4.03 9.81
C ALA A 187 0.07 5.30 9.01
N PHE A 188 0.22 6.48 9.62
CA PHE A 188 0.07 7.75 8.91
C PHE A 188 1.13 7.95 7.82
N ILE A 189 2.43 7.79 8.14
CA ILE A 189 3.52 7.86 7.16
C ILE A 189 3.31 6.82 6.05
N SER A 190 2.91 5.58 6.40
CA SER A 190 2.66 4.53 5.40
C SER A 190 1.48 4.83 4.50
N ARG A 191 0.41 5.44 4.99
CA ARG A 191 -0.74 5.83 4.16
C ARG A 191 -0.37 6.97 3.22
N MET A 192 0.31 7.98 3.72
CA MET A 192 0.77 9.12 2.91
C MET A 192 1.78 8.70 1.83
N HIS A 193 2.80 7.91 2.19
CA HIS A 193 3.84 7.48 1.24
C HIS A 193 3.27 6.62 0.10
N LYS A 194 2.27 5.77 0.40
CA LYS A 194 1.61 4.91 -0.59
C LYS A 194 0.42 5.58 -1.28
N GLY A 195 0.02 6.78 -0.86
CA GLY A 195 -1.18 7.46 -1.37
C GLY A 195 -2.51 6.80 -1.02
N VAL A 196 -2.54 5.86 -0.06
CA VAL A 196 -3.76 5.10 0.28
C VAL A 196 -4.62 5.93 1.24
N GLY A 197 -5.84 6.30 0.81
CA GLY A 197 -6.72 7.20 1.56
C GLY A 197 -6.28 8.66 1.50
N ALA A 198 -5.55 9.05 0.45
CA ALA A 198 -5.11 10.43 0.22
C ALA A 198 -6.32 11.38 0.13
N ASN A 199 -6.33 12.40 0.98
CA ASN A 199 -7.29 13.50 0.88
C ASN A 199 -6.88 14.48 -0.23
N MET A 200 -7.79 15.37 -0.60
CA MET A 200 -7.57 16.38 -1.64
C MET A 200 -6.26 17.18 -1.44
N ALA A 201 -5.95 17.54 -0.19
CA ALA A 201 -4.76 18.32 0.13
C ALA A 201 -3.46 17.58 -0.21
N TRP A 202 -3.40 16.26 0.03
CA TRP A 202 -2.25 15.45 -0.33
C TRP A 202 -2.08 15.31 -1.84
N VAL A 203 -3.18 15.15 -2.58
CA VAL A 203 -3.14 15.09 -4.06
C VAL A 203 -2.59 16.40 -4.62
N LEU A 204 -3.11 17.55 -4.17
CA LEU A 204 -2.63 18.86 -4.59
C LEU A 204 -1.16 19.09 -4.24
N LEU A 205 -0.72 18.61 -3.07
CA LEU A 205 0.68 18.69 -2.68
C LEU A 205 1.57 17.84 -3.60
N ALA A 206 1.17 16.60 -3.89
CA ALA A 206 1.89 15.70 -4.79
C ALA A 206 1.98 16.28 -6.21
N ASP A 207 0.88 16.82 -6.73
CA ASP A 207 0.83 17.47 -8.05
C ASP A 207 1.71 18.73 -8.09
N SER A 208 1.78 19.49 -6.99
CA SER A 208 2.67 20.64 -6.86
C SER A 208 4.14 20.23 -6.90
N ILE A 209 4.50 19.13 -6.24
CA ILE A 209 5.86 18.56 -6.30
C ILE A 209 6.19 18.09 -7.72
N ALA A 210 5.26 17.39 -8.38
CA ALA A 210 5.42 16.96 -9.77
C ALA A 210 5.60 18.17 -10.72
N GLY A 211 4.78 19.20 -10.56
CA GLY A 211 4.92 20.46 -11.30
C GLY A 211 6.26 21.14 -11.06
N ALA A 212 6.75 21.16 -9.82
CA ALA A 212 8.08 21.68 -9.49
C ALA A 212 9.20 20.87 -10.18
N MET A 213 9.08 19.55 -10.26
CA MET A 213 10.05 18.71 -11.00
C MET A 213 10.01 18.99 -12.52
N LEU A 214 8.83 19.23 -13.09
CA LEU A 214 8.69 19.62 -14.49
C LEU A 214 9.39 20.97 -14.76
N ILE A 215 9.14 21.97 -13.92
CA ILE A 215 9.83 23.27 -14.00
C ILE A 215 11.33 23.08 -13.82
N LEU A 216 11.78 22.26 -12.86
CA LEU A 216 13.20 22.00 -12.63
C LEU A 216 13.86 21.37 -13.87
N SER A 217 13.17 20.43 -14.53
CA SER A 217 13.61 19.81 -15.78
C SER A 217 13.73 20.85 -16.91
N ILE A 218 12.68 21.63 -17.15
CA ILE A 218 12.67 22.68 -18.20
C ILE A 218 13.75 23.73 -17.93
N THR A 219 13.85 24.24 -16.71
CA THR A 219 14.84 25.24 -16.31
C THR A 219 16.27 24.69 -16.41
N GLY A 220 16.48 23.41 -16.11
CA GLY A 220 17.75 22.71 -16.30
C GLY A 220 18.17 22.67 -17.78
N VAL A 221 17.25 22.27 -18.66
CA VAL A 221 17.49 22.27 -20.12
C VAL A 221 17.76 23.69 -20.64
N LEU A 222 17.01 24.70 -20.18
CA LEU A 222 17.22 26.10 -20.59
C LEU A 222 18.57 26.66 -20.14
N LEU A 223 19.01 26.35 -18.92
CA LEU A 223 20.32 26.76 -18.42
C LEU A 223 21.45 26.01 -19.14
N TRP A 224 21.26 24.73 -19.45
CA TRP A 224 22.24 23.90 -20.15
C TRP A 224 22.42 24.32 -21.62
N THR A 225 21.32 24.52 -22.36
CA THR A 225 21.34 24.93 -23.77
C THR A 225 22.01 26.28 -23.97
N LYS A 226 21.87 27.20 -23.02
CA LYS A 226 22.49 28.53 -23.12
C LYS A 226 23.96 28.56 -22.71
N MET A 227 24.47 27.54 -22.00
CA MET A 227 25.90 27.44 -21.68
C MET A 227 26.75 26.83 -22.80
N ARG A 228 26.16 26.05 -23.72
CA ARG A 228 26.86 25.43 -24.87
C ARG A 228 25.93 25.36 -26.09
N GLY A 229 25.84 26.47 -26.84
CA GLY A 229 24.83 26.74 -27.87
C GLY A 229 24.70 25.77 -29.07
N SER A 230 25.57 24.75 -29.19
CA SER A 230 25.53 23.77 -30.29
C SER A 230 24.57 22.58 -30.06
N ARG A 231 24.05 22.37 -28.84
CA ARG A 231 23.36 21.11 -28.48
C ARG A 231 21.84 21.09 -28.65
N LEU A 232 21.22 22.19 -29.07
CA LEU A 232 19.78 22.21 -29.39
C LEU A 232 19.44 21.27 -30.56
N ALA A 233 20.33 21.19 -31.55
CA ALA A 233 20.21 20.24 -32.66
C ALA A 233 20.29 18.78 -32.16
N MET A 234 21.21 18.50 -31.23
CA MET A 234 21.37 17.16 -30.68
C MET A 234 20.17 16.73 -29.81
N LEU A 235 19.63 17.66 -29.00
CA LEU A 235 18.45 17.39 -28.18
C LEU A 235 17.20 17.16 -29.05
N GLY A 236 17.05 17.92 -30.13
CA GLY A 236 15.98 17.72 -31.13
C GLY A 236 16.11 16.37 -31.84
N LEU A 237 17.32 15.98 -32.23
CA LEU A 237 17.57 14.67 -32.86
C LEU A 237 17.30 13.50 -31.92
N VAL A 238 17.78 13.56 -30.68
CA VAL A 238 17.57 12.49 -29.70
C VAL A 238 16.09 12.41 -29.29
N GLY A 239 15.45 13.56 -29.02
CA GLY A 239 14.02 13.61 -28.70
C GLY A 239 13.16 13.09 -29.86
N GLY A 240 13.42 13.54 -31.08
CA GLY A 240 12.74 13.06 -32.28
C GLY A 240 12.93 11.55 -32.50
N SER A 241 14.15 11.04 -32.33
CA SER A 241 14.47 9.61 -32.42
C SER A 241 13.68 8.77 -31.40
N THR A 242 13.65 9.20 -30.13
CA THR A 242 12.92 8.46 -29.08
C THR A 242 11.41 8.46 -29.31
N LEU A 243 10.82 9.60 -29.70
CA LEU A 243 9.39 9.68 -30.02
C LEU A 243 9.03 8.83 -31.23
N LEU A 244 9.87 8.85 -32.27
CA LEU A 244 9.68 8.01 -33.44
C LEU A 244 9.73 6.52 -33.08
N THR A 245 10.69 6.13 -32.23
CA THR A 245 10.82 4.74 -31.78
C THR A 245 9.59 4.30 -30.99
N VAL A 246 9.12 5.13 -30.05
CA VAL A 246 7.91 4.87 -29.27
C VAL A 246 6.68 4.77 -30.18
N TRP A 247 6.54 5.70 -31.13
CA TRP A 247 5.44 5.69 -32.09
C TRP A 247 5.44 4.41 -32.95
N ILE A 248 6.61 4.00 -33.46
CA ILE A 248 6.75 2.74 -34.21
C ILE A 248 6.37 1.55 -33.33
N THR A 249 6.89 1.48 -32.10
CA THR A 249 6.58 0.35 -31.20
C THR A 249 5.10 0.27 -30.83
N MET A 250 4.44 1.41 -30.62
CA MET A 250 2.99 1.47 -30.36
C MET A 250 2.16 1.17 -31.61
N SER A 251 2.67 1.44 -32.82
CA SER A 251 1.98 1.09 -34.07
C SER A 251 2.08 -0.40 -34.41
N MET A 252 3.04 -1.12 -33.81
CA MET A 252 3.27 -2.55 -34.02
C MET A 252 2.56 -3.45 -32.99
N MET A 253 2.05 -2.89 -31.88
CA MET A 253 1.21 -3.60 -30.90
C MET A 253 -0.27 -3.44 -31.25
#